data_AF-A0A261RWB9-F1
#
_entry.id   AF-A0A261RWB9-F1
#
_cell.length_a   1.000
_cell.length_b   1.000
_cell.length_c   1.000
_cell.angle_alpha   90.00
_cell.angle_beta   90.00
_cell.angle_gamma   90.00
#
_symmetry.space_group_name_H-M   'P 1'
#
loop_
_entity.id
_entity.type
_entity.pdbx_description
1 polymer ?
#
loop_
_entity_poly.entity_id
_entity_poly.type
_entity_poly.pdbx_seq_one_letter_code
_entity_poly.pdbx_strand_id
1 'polypeptide(L)'
;MYHVRHRKPLFTEADAEAMIKAALEETPPPGAYVIADRLHMHERTLTRRYPEYMALLREKGREYRERKRLERMQEALDFIEQTAPKLRAEGKPVTLARLAKLHSGISFPTDAFKFAFEEFSEREEIRARPNT
;
A
#
# COMPACT_ATOMS: atom_id res chain seq x y z
N MET A 1 -5.72 -20.57 48.30
CA MET A 1 -4.73 -20.93 47.26
C MET A 1 -5.47 -21.10 45.93
N TYR A 2 -5.34 -20.17 44.99
CA TYR A 2 -5.92 -20.34 43.66
C TYR A 2 -4.95 -21.17 42.80
N HIS A 3 -5.38 -22.35 42.37
CA HIS A 3 -4.68 -23.08 41.31
C HIS A 3 -4.98 -22.39 39.98
N VAL A 4 -3.98 -21.65 39.48
CA VAL A 4 -4.00 -21.18 38.10
C VAL A 4 -3.98 -22.42 37.22
N ARG A 5 -5.14 -22.80 36.69
CA ARG A 5 -5.23 -23.85 35.67
C ARG A 5 -4.47 -23.36 34.46
N HIS A 6 -3.25 -23.86 34.26
CA HIS A 6 -2.53 -23.67 33.02
C HIS A 6 -3.38 -24.29 31.91
N ARG A 7 -4.08 -23.43 31.15
CA ARG A 7 -4.76 -23.87 29.92
C ARG A 7 -3.68 -24.50 29.05
N LYS A 8 -3.89 -25.75 28.61
CA LYS A 8 -3.03 -26.35 27.60
C LYS A 8 -2.96 -25.38 26.41
N PRO A 9 -1.77 -25.08 25.88
CA PRO A 9 -1.67 -24.21 24.72
C PRO A 9 -2.48 -24.85 23.58
N LEU A 10 -3.31 -24.04 22.92
CA LEU A 10 -4.19 -24.50 21.82
C LEU A 10 -3.40 -24.91 20.57
N PHE A 11 -2.12 -24.53 20.49
CA PHE A 11 -1.24 -24.78 19.36
C PHE A 11 0.16 -25.17 19.84
N THR A 12 0.84 -26.03 19.08
CA THR A 12 2.27 -26.29 19.27
C THR A 12 3.11 -25.14 18.69
N GLU A 13 4.39 -25.08 19.05
CA GLU A 13 5.31 -24.09 18.45
C GLU A 13 5.45 -24.28 16.95
N ALA A 14 5.46 -25.53 16.49
CA ALA A 14 5.53 -25.87 15.08
C ALA A 14 4.32 -25.36 14.29
N ASP A 15 3.11 -25.48 14.86
CA ASP A 15 1.88 -24.97 14.23
C ASP A 15 1.91 -23.45 14.09
N ALA A 16 2.39 -22.76 15.13
CA ALA A 16 2.52 -21.31 15.13
C ALA A 16 3.53 -20.85 14.07
N GLU A 17 4.69 -21.48 13.97
CA GLU A 17 5.69 -21.15 12.95
C GLU A 17 5.19 -21.42 11.53
N ALA A 18 4.53 -22.57 11.31
CA ALA A 18 3.97 -22.90 10.00
C ALA A 18 2.92 -21.85 9.57
N MET A 19 2.08 -21.40 10.49
CA MET A 19 1.08 -20.37 10.21
C MET A 19 1.68 -19.00 9.92
N ILE A 20 2.73 -18.61 10.65
CA ILE A 20 3.43 -17.35 10.40
C ILE A 20 4.16 -17.39 9.06
N LYS A 21 4.77 -18.53 8.69
CA LYS A 21 5.39 -18.72 7.36
C LYS A 21 4.35 -18.66 6.24
N ALA A 22 3.18 -19.29 6.42
CA ALA A 22 2.09 -19.18 5.45
C ALA A 22 1.61 -17.72 5.30
N ALA A 23 1.49 -16.98 6.41
CA ALA A 23 1.15 -15.56 6.40
C ALA A 23 2.22 -14.71 5.68
N LEU A 24 3.50 -15.08 5.77
CA LEU A 24 4.58 -14.44 5.02
C LEU A 24 4.51 -14.67 3.52
N GLU A 25 3.73 -15.63 3.02
CA GLU A 25 3.53 -15.85 1.57
C GLU A 25 2.28 -15.12 1.03
N GLU A 26 1.34 -14.73 1.89
CA GLU A 26 0.10 -14.05 1.49
C GLU A 26 0.33 -12.68 0.81
N THR A 27 -0.60 -12.32 -0.08
CA THR A 27 -0.66 -11.03 -0.80
C THR A 27 -2.10 -10.51 -0.84
N PRO A 28 -2.45 -9.40 -0.14
CA PRO A 28 -1.59 -8.59 0.73
C PRO A 28 -1.10 -9.34 1.97
N PRO A 29 0.09 -9.01 2.50
CA PRO A 29 0.56 -9.58 3.75
C PRO A 29 -0.39 -9.20 4.89
N PRO A 30 -0.87 -10.17 5.69
CA PRO A 30 -1.76 -9.91 6.80
C PRO A 30 -1.04 -9.13 7.92
N GLY A 31 -1.81 -8.33 8.65
CA GLY A 31 -1.29 -7.63 9.83
C GLY A 31 -1.03 -8.57 11.00
N ALA A 32 -0.17 -8.16 11.94
CA ALA A 32 0.15 -8.92 13.14
C ALA A 32 -1.10 -9.30 13.96
N TYR A 33 -2.10 -8.40 14.04
CA TYR A 33 -3.39 -8.67 14.68
C TYR A 33 -4.14 -9.84 14.05
N VAL A 34 -4.18 -9.94 12.72
CA VAL A 34 -4.87 -11.02 12.00
C VAL A 34 -4.20 -12.37 12.29
N ILE A 35 -2.86 -12.40 12.32
CA ILE A 35 -2.11 -13.60 12.65
C ILE A 35 -2.31 -13.99 14.12
N ALA A 36 -2.33 -13.00 15.02
CA ALA A 36 -2.60 -13.22 16.43
C ALA A 36 -3.99 -13.82 16.66
N ASP A 37 -5.00 -13.33 15.94
CA ASP A 37 -6.37 -13.85 15.96
C ASP A 37 -6.43 -15.31 15.46
N ARG A 38 -5.78 -15.62 14.32
CA ARG A 38 -5.68 -16.99 13.78
C ARG A 38 -5.01 -17.98 14.74
N LEU A 39 -4.04 -17.50 15.54
CA LEU A 39 -3.35 -18.29 16.55
C LEU A 39 -4.05 -18.27 17.92
N HIS A 40 -5.19 -17.58 18.05
CA HIS A 40 -5.87 -17.32 19.32
C HIS A 40 -4.92 -16.82 20.41
N MET A 41 -3.97 -15.96 20.01
CA MET A 41 -2.94 -15.37 20.86
C MET A 41 -3.12 -13.86 20.93
N HIS A 42 -2.73 -13.25 22.05
CA HIS A 42 -2.62 -11.80 22.11
C HIS A 42 -1.43 -11.32 21.27
N GLU A 43 -1.58 -10.23 20.51
CA GLU A 43 -0.54 -9.69 19.62
C GLU A 43 0.79 -9.43 20.34
N ARG A 44 0.73 -8.90 21.58
CA ARG A 44 1.91 -8.73 22.44
C ARG A 44 2.65 -10.04 22.71
N THR A 45 1.93 -11.15 22.87
CA THR A 45 2.54 -12.48 23.07
C THR A 45 3.18 -12.97 21.78
N LEU A 46 2.51 -12.78 20.64
CA LEU A 46 3.04 -13.11 19.31
C LEU A 46 4.35 -12.35 19.04
N THR A 47 4.36 -11.04 19.26
CA THR A 47 5.52 -10.17 19.06
C THR A 47 6.69 -10.53 19.98
N ARG A 48 6.42 -10.90 21.23
CA ARG A 48 7.47 -11.29 22.17
C ARG A 48 8.07 -12.66 21.84
N ARG A 49 7.25 -13.61 21.38
CA ARG A 49 7.68 -15.00 21.12
C ARG A 49 8.32 -15.17 19.74
N TYR A 50 7.88 -14.39 18.74
CA TYR A 50 8.33 -14.50 17.35
C TYR A 50 8.77 -13.13 16.78
N PRO A 51 9.74 -12.44 17.41
CA PRO A 51 10.11 -11.08 17.03
C PRO A 51 10.66 -10.99 15.60
N GLU A 52 11.46 -11.96 15.17
CA GLU A 52 12.07 -12.00 13.83
C GLU A 52 11.00 -12.11 12.74
N TYR A 53 10.05 -13.03 12.90
CA TYR A 53 8.96 -13.17 11.94
C TYR A 53 8.05 -11.93 11.87
N MET A 54 7.82 -11.27 13.02
CA MET A 54 7.05 -10.02 13.03
C MET A 54 7.79 -8.88 12.34
N ALA A 55 9.13 -8.84 12.41
CA ALA A 55 9.93 -7.90 11.65
C ALA A 55 9.80 -8.15 10.13
N LEU A 56 9.91 -9.40 9.69
CA LEU A 56 9.73 -9.80 8.28
C LEU A 56 8.33 -9.44 7.75
N LEU A 57 7.26 -9.69 8.52
CA LEU A 57 5.91 -9.30 8.13
C LEU A 57 5.74 -7.79 7.97
N ARG A 58 6.36 -7.01 8.85
CA ARG A 58 6.34 -5.53 8.76
C ARG A 58 7.09 -5.04 7.53
N GLU A 59 8.21 -5.66 7.21
CA GLU A 59 9.00 -5.37 6.00
C GLU A 59 8.20 -5.71 4.74
N LYS A 60 7.69 -6.94 4.61
CA LYS A 60 6.82 -7.33 3.49
C LYS A 60 5.59 -6.43 3.37
N GLY A 61 4.99 -6.06 4.50
CA GLY A 61 3.88 -5.10 4.54
C GLY A 61 4.28 -3.70 4.05
N ARG A 62 5.50 -3.25 4.35
CA ARG A 62 6.04 -1.97 3.85
C ARG A 62 6.27 -2.05 2.34
N GLU A 63 6.93 -3.10 1.85
CA GLU A 63 7.18 -3.32 0.43
C GLU A 63 5.88 -3.38 -0.38
N TYR A 64 4.87 -4.12 0.12
CA TYR A 64 3.56 -4.18 -0.51
C TYR A 64 2.92 -2.80 -0.62
N ARG A 65 2.95 -2.00 0.47
CA ARG A 65 2.40 -0.64 0.47
C ARG A 65 3.15 0.28 -0.48
N GLU A 66 4.47 0.19 -0.53
CA GLU A 66 5.28 1.01 -1.44
C GLU A 66 5.03 0.64 -2.90
N ARG A 67 4.99 -0.65 -3.22
CA ARG A 67 4.59 -1.12 -4.56
C ARG A 67 3.20 -0.61 -4.94
N LYS A 68 2.21 -0.75 -4.04
CA LYS A 68 0.86 -0.23 -4.28
C LYS A 68 0.82 1.29 -4.41
N ARG A 69 1.68 2.02 -3.71
CA ARG A 69 1.83 3.46 -3.85
C ARG A 69 2.37 3.82 -5.24
N LEU A 70 3.42 3.13 -5.70
CA LEU A 70 4.01 3.33 -7.03
C LEU A 70 3.02 2.98 -8.15
N GLU A 71 2.33 1.84 -8.06
CA GLU A 71 1.28 1.45 -9.00
C GLU A 71 0.22 2.55 -9.12
N ARG A 72 -0.23 3.10 -7.98
CA ARG A 72 -1.19 4.20 -7.97
C ARG A 72 -0.66 5.49 -8.60
N MET A 73 0.62 5.80 -8.38
CA MET A 73 1.24 6.98 -9.01
C MET A 73 1.31 6.82 -10.53
N GLN A 74 1.65 5.62 -11.01
CA GLN A 74 1.67 5.32 -12.44
C GLN A 74 0.27 5.40 -13.05
N GLU A 75 -0.74 4.80 -12.42
CA GLU A 75 -2.13 4.90 -12.86
C GLU A 75 -2.61 6.36 -12.96
N ALA A 76 -2.21 7.21 -12.00
CA ALA A 76 -2.53 8.63 -12.04
C ALA A 76 -1.83 9.35 -13.21
N LEU A 77 -0.56 9.05 -13.47
CA LEU A 77 0.19 9.61 -14.60
C LEU A 77 -0.46 9.20 -15.93
N ASP A 78 -0.74 7.91 -16.11
CA ASP A 78 -1.39 7.38 -17.32
C ASP A 78 -2.75 8.05 -17.57
N PHE A 79 -3.52 8.26 -16.49
CA PHE A 79 -4.78 8.98 -16.56
C PHE A 79 -4.60 10.44 -17.03
N ILE A 80 -3.60 11.15 -16.49
CA ILE A 80 -3.30 12.53 -16.89
C ILE A 80 -2.87 12.58 -18.35
N GLU A 81 -1.96 11.69 -18.79
CA GLU A 81 -1.47 11.63 -20.17
C GLU A 81 -2.61 11.36 -21.16
N GLN A 82 -3.60 10.54 -20.81
CA GLN A 82 -4.76 10.27 -21.66
C GLN A 82 -5.81 11.39 -21.65
N THR A 83 -5.92 12.14 -20.55
CA THR A 83 -7.00 13.11 -20.33
C THR A 83 -6.60 14.54 -20.71
N ALA A 84 -5.34 14.91 -20.49
CA ALA A 84 -4.83 16.24 -20.79
C ALA A 84 -5.03 16.64 -22.28
N PRO A 85 -4.75 15.78 -23.28
CA PRO A 85 -5.01 16.12 -24.68
C PRO A 85 -6.48 16.39 -24.97
N LYS A 86 -7.39 15.63 -24.36
CA LYS A 86 -8.84 15.81 -24.53
C LYS A 86 -9.30 17.15 -23.98
N LEU A 87 -8.82 17.51 -22.79
CA LEU A 87 -9.09 18.83 -22.20
C LEU A 87 -8.57 19.97 -23.08
N ARG A 88 -7.36 19.84 -23.63
CA ARG A 88 -6.80 20.83 -24.56
C ARG A 88 -7.62 20.97 -25.84
N ALA A 89 -8.04 19.85 -26.43
CA ALA A 89 -8.88 19.85 -27.63
C ALA A 89 -10.23 20.55 -27.40
N GLU A 90 -10.76 20.47 -26.17
CA GLU A 90 -11.97 21.18 -25.74
C GLU A 90 -11.72 22.67 -25.36
N GLY A 91 -10.49 23.19 -25.51
CA GLY A 91 -10.11 24.54 -25.08
C GLY A 91 -10.13 24.73 -23.57
N LYS A 92 -10.15 23.63 -22.79
CA LYS A 92 -10.22 23.66 -21.33
C LYS A 92 -8.82 23.63 -20.73
N PRO A 93 -8.56 24.42 -19.66
CA PRO A 93 -7.28 24.36 -18.98
C PRO A 93 -7.10 23.00 -18.29
N VAL A 94 -5.88 22.46 -18.40
CA VAL A 94 -5.47 21.22 -17.74
C VAL A 94 -5.04 21.58 -16.32
N THR A 95 -5.92 21.41 -15.35
CA THR A 95 -5.65 21.71 -13.94
C THR A 95 -5.88 20.48 -13.06
N LEU A 96 -5.14 20.39 -11.96
CA LEU A 96 -5.27 19.30 -10.99
C LEU A 96 -6.72 19.13 -10.51
N ALA A 97 -7.41 20.22 -10.16
CA ALA A 97 -8.79 20.17 -9.69
C ALA A 97 -9.75 19.60 -10.75
N ARG A 98 -9.52 19.90 -12.04
CA ARG A 98 -10.35 19.40 -13.14
C ARG A 98 -10.06 17.94 -13.45
N LEU A 99 -8.80 17.55 -13.45
CA LEU A 99 -8.39 16.14 -13.58
C LEU A 99 -8.94 15.30 -12.43
N ALA A 100 -8.80 15.76 -11.18
CA ALA A 100 -9.35 15.11 -10.00
C ALA A 100 -10.89 15.01 -10.05
N LYS A 101 -11.59 16.05 -10.53
CA LYS A 101 -13.04 16.02 -10.72
C LYS A 101 -13.47 14.97 -11.75
N LEU A 102 -12.78 14.89 -12.90
CA LEU A 102 -13.03 13.88 -13.93
C LEU A 102 -12.76 12.47 -13.42
N HIS A 103 -11.91 12.34 -12.40
CA HIS A 103 -11.48 11.09 -11.82
C HIS A 103 -12.16 10.74 -10.49
N SER A 104 -13.15 11.52 -10.04
CA SER A 104 -13.77 11.46 -8.71
C SER A 104 -14.35 10.09 -8.27
N GLY A 105 -14.30 9.07 -9.11
CA GLY A 105 -14.58 7.68 -8.76
C GLY A 105 -13.38 6.91 -8.16
N ILE A 106 -12.16 7.45 -8.20
CA ILE A 106 -10.99 6.72 -7.72
C ILE A 106 -10.39 7.41 -6.50
N SER A 107 -10.41 6.68 -5.38
CA SER A 107 -9.81 7.03 -4.08
C SER A 107 -8.28 7.08 -4.19
N PHE A 108 -7.74 7.98 -5.00
CA PHE A 108 -6.32 8.26 -5.00
C PHE A 108 -5.98 9.18 -3.83
N PRO A 109 -4.87 8.93 -3.13
CA PRO A 109 -4.29 9.92 -2.25
C PRO A 109 -4.00 11.19 -3.07
N THR A 110 -4.48 12.33 -2.60
CA THR A 110 -4.27 13.64 -3.26
C THR A 110 -2.80 13.89 -3.60
N ASP A 111 -1.88 13.35 -2.80
CA ASP A 111 -0.43 13.45 -2.98
C ASP A 111 0.07 12.75 -4.26
N ALA A 112 -0.49 11.59 -4.63
CA ALA A 112 -0.07 10.87 -5.83
C ALA A 112 -0.46 11.63 -7.11
N PHE A 113 -1.65 12.23 -7.12
CA PHE A 113 -2.12 13.07 -8.23
C PHE A 113 -1.33 14.37 -8.35
N LYS A 114 -0.99 14.98 -7.21
CA LYS A 114 -0.19 16.19 -7.18
C LYS A 114 1.20 15.92 -7.79
N PHE A 115 1.85 14.84 -7.36
CA PHE A 115 3.16 14.44 -7.90
C PHE A 115 3.08 14.16 -9.41
N ALA A 116 2.12 13.35 -9.86
CA ALA A 116 1.97 13.02 -11.28
C ALA A 116 1.69 14.25 -12.15
N PHE A 117 0.96 15.24 -11.63
CA PHE A 117 0.68 16.49 -12.32
C PHE A 117 1.91 17.41 -12.42
N GLU A 118 2.71 17.48 -11.36
CA GLU A 118 3.99 18.20 -11.36
C GLU A 118 4.94 17.59 -12.40
N GLU A 119 5.12 16.27 -12.39
CA GLU A 119 5.96 15.55 -13.36
C GLU A 119 5.46 15.74 -14.81
N PHE A 120 4.15 15.67 -15.04
CA PHE A 120 3.56 15.93 -16.36
C PHE A 120 3.86 17.36 -16.84
N SER A 121 3.72 18.35 -15.96
CA SER A 121 3.98 19.76 -16.28
C SER A 121 5.45 19.97 -16.68
N GLU A 122 6.39 19.39 -15.94
CA GLU A 122 7.82 19.46 -16.24
C GLU A 122 8.16 18.82 -17.60
N ARG A 123 7.60 17.64 -17.90
CA ARG A 123 7.81 16.96 -19.20
C ARG A 123 7.32 17.80 -20.37
N GLU A 124 6.18 18.47 -20.21
CA GLU A 124 5.62 19.32 -21.25
C GLU A 124 6.43 20.62 -21.43
N GLU A 125 6.96 21.20 -20.34
CA GLU A 125 7.87 22.34 -20.42
C GLU A 125 9.18 21.99 -21.15
N ILE A 126 9.74 20.81 -20.90
CA ILE A 126 10.94 20.34 -21.60
C ILE A 126 10.66 20.15 -23.11
N ARG A 127 9.52 19.55 -23.47
CA ARG A 127 9.11 19.39 -24.88
C ARG A 127 8.87 20.71 -25.59
N ALA A 128 8.43 21.74 -24.87
CA ALA A 128 8.16 23.06 -25.42
C ALA A 128 9.43 23.90 -25.66
N ARG A 129 10.59 23.48 -25.14
CA ARG A 129 11.87 24.15 -25.42
C ARG A 129 12.38 23.74 -26.81
N PRO A 130 12.54 24.67 -27.76
CA PRO A 130 13.21 24.37 -29.02
C PRO A 130 14.67 24.02 -28.73
N ASN A 131 15.19 22.96 -29.36
CA ASN A 131 16.63 22.66 -29.35
C ASN A 131 17.36 23.85 -29.99
N THR A 132 17.93 24.71 -29.16
CA THR A 132 18.90 25.75 -29.54
C THR A 132 20.25 25.16 -29.89
#